data_AF-A0A3D5NRB2-F1
#
_entry.id   AF-A0A3D5NRB2-F1
#
_cell.length_a   1.000
_cell.length_b   1.000
_cell.length_c   1.000
_cell.angle_alpha   90.00
_cell.angle_beta   90.00
_cell.angle_gamma   90.00
#
_symmetry.space_group_name_H-M   'P 1'
#
loop_
_entity.id
_entity.type
_entity.pdbx_description
1 polymer ?
#
loop_
_entity_poly.entity_id
_entity_poly.type
_entity_poly.pdbx_seq_one_letter_code
_entity_poly.pdbx_strand_id
1 'polypeptide(L)' 'MKLIIAIVNDEDAIDVIDLLNEKGYRVTKLATTGGFLKSGNTTLMIGIEADKVDTVLSIIEETCKTR' A
#
# COMPACT_ATOMS: atom_id res chain seq x y z
N MET A 1 -17.84 1.88 0.55
CA MET A 1 -16.75 1.94 1.54
C MET A 1 -16.13 0.58 1.87
N LYS A 2 -14.80 0.50 1.72
CA LYS A 2 -13.90 -0.61 2.07
C LYS A 2 -12.61 -0.03 2.67
N LEU A 3 -11.90 -0.84 3.43
CA LEU A 3 -10.57 -0.51 3.96
C LEU A 3 -9.58 -1.54 3.42
N ILE A 4 -8.55 -1.07 2.72
CA ILE A 4 -7.41 -1.88 2.29
C ILE A 4 -6.30 -1.70 3.30
N ILE A 5 -5.74 -2.81 3.78
CA ILE A 5 -4.53 -2.85 4.59
C ILE A 5 -3.48 -3.59 3.77
N ALA A 6 -2.49 -2.86 3.27
CA ALA A 6 -1.42 -3.41 2.44
C ALA A 6 -0.09 -3.35 3.19
N ILE A 7 0.56 -4.51 3.34
CA ILE A 7 1.90 -4.61 3.93
C ILE A 7 2.88 -4.74 2.76
N VAL A 8 3.74 -3.73 2.60
CA VAL A 8 4.67 -3.60 1.47
C VAL A 8 6.11 -3.44 1.98
N ASN A 9 7.08 -3.74 1.12
CA ASN A 9 8.48 -3.48 1.45
C ASN A 9 8.73 -1.97 1.56
N ASP A 10 9.65 -1.57 2.44
CA ASP A 10 9.99 -0.16 2.61
C ASP A 10 10.53 0.48 1.33
N GLU A 11 11.22 -0.30 0.50
CA GLU A 11 11.74 0.13 -0.81
C GLU A 11 10.63 0.56 -1.79
N ASP A 12 9.49 -0.15 -1.77
CA ASP A 12 8.38 0.10 -2.70
C ASP A 12 7.36 1.10 -2.12
N ALA A 13 7.45 1.41 -0.82
CA ALA A 13 6.45 2.17 -0.10
C ALA A 13 6.31 3.61 -0.61
N ILE A 14 7.39 4.25 -1.01
CA ILE A 14 7.36 5.64 -1.52
C ILE A 14 6.66 5.66 -2.88
N ASP A 15 7.09 4.81 -3.79
CA ASP A 15 6.56 4.75 -5.17
C ASP A 15 5.06 4.47 -5.20
N VAL A 16 4.57 3.53 -4.38
CA VAL A 16 3.14 3.20 -4.34
C VAL A 16 2.31 4.31 -3.70
N ILE A 17 2.83 4.99 -2.67
CA ILE A 17 2.15 6.12 -2.02
C ILE A 17 2.01 7.28 -3.01
N ASP A 18 3.08 7.60 -3.74
CA ASP A 18 3.07 8.70 -4.71
C ASP A 18 2.08 8.42 -5.84
N LEU A 19 2.11 7.21 -6.41
CA LEU A 19 1.18 6.82 -7.47
C LEU A 19 -0.30 6.81 -7.01
N LEU A 20 -0.56 6.39 -5.76
CA LEU A 20 -1.90 6.45 -5.18
C LEU A 20 -2.36 7.90 -4.95
N ASN A 21 -1.47 8.75 -4.42
CA ASN A 21 -1.76 10.17 -4.19
C ASN A 21 -2.01 10.93 -5.50
N GLU A 22 -1.24 10.67 -6.55
CA GLU A 22 -1.42 11.25 -7.89
C GLU A 22 -2.80 10.92 -8.47
N LYS A 23 -3.33 9.72 -8.19
CA LYS A 23 -4.68 9.32 -8.60
C LYS A 23 -5.79 9.76 -7.62
N GLY A 24 -5.44 10.54 -6.59
CA GLY A 24 -6.39 11.11 -5.62
C GLY A 24 -6.81 10.15 -4.50
N TYR A 25 -6.13 9.02 -4.34
CA TYR A 25 -6.37 8.11 -3.22
C TYR A 25 -5.60 8.56 -1.99
N ARG A 26 -6.28 8.62 -0.85
CA ARG A 26 -5.65 9.01 0.43
C ARG A 26 -5.11 7.77 1.13
N VAL A 27 -3.85 7.85 1.55
CA VAL A 27 -3.13 6.78 2.22
C VAL A 27 -2.67 7.24 3.60
N THR A 28 -2.80 6.38 4.61
CA THR A 28 -2.14 6.55 5.91
C THR A 28 -1.03 5.51 6.03
N LYS A 29 0.21 5.97 6.24
CA LYS A 29 1.40 5.14 6.39
C LYS A 29 1.68 4.84 7.87
N LEU A 30 1.99 3.59 8.18
CA LEU A 30 2.52 3.15 9.47
C LEU A 30 3.86 2.45 9.24
N ALA A 31 4.88 2.85 9.99
CA ALA A 31 6.13 2.11 10.08
C ALA A 31 5.90 0.83 10.91
N THR A 32 6.14 -0.33 10.31
CA THR A 32 5.88 -1.64 10.93
C THR A 32 7.11 -2.55 10.83
N THR A 33 7.04 -3.72 11.45
CA THR A 33 8.13 -4.70 11.43
C THR A 33 7.53 -6.08 11.21
N GLY A 34 8.09 -6.84 10.27
CA GLY A 34 7.64 -8.19 9.98
C GLY A 34 7.94 -9.14 11.15
N GLY A 35 6.93 -9.88 11.63
CA GLY A 35 7.11 -10.77 12.79
C GLY A 35 8.07 -11.93 12.55
N PHE A 36 8.19 -12.41 11.31
CA PHE A 36 9.07 -13.52 10.94
C PHE A 36 10.52 -13.08 10.73
N LEU A 37 10.76 -12.17 9.78
CA LEU A 37 12.10 -11.69 9.44
C LEU A 37 12.67 -10.68 10.43
N LYS A 38 11.82 -10.10 11.31
CA LYS A 38 12.17 -9.00 12.22
C LYS A 38 12.76 -7.77 11.50
N SER A 39 12.44 -7.62 10.22
CA SER A 39 12.88 -6.52 9.36
C SER A 39 11.78 -5.47 9.23
N GLY A 40 12.19 -4.22 9.04
CA GLY A 40 11.28 -3.10 8.78
C GLY A 40 10.46 -3.32 7.51
N ASN A 41 9.20 -2.91 7.57
CA ASN A 41 8.31 -2.82 6.42
C ASN A 41 7.29 -1.69 6.64
N THR A 42 6.50 -1.40 5.62
CA THR A 42 5.51 -0.34 5.68
C THR A 42 4.11 -0.93 5.56
N THR A 43 3.22 -0.54 6.47
CA THR A 43 1.79 -0.82 6.38
C THR A 43 1.06 0.42 5.86
N LEU A 44 0.26 0.24 4.81
CA LEU A 44 -0.58 1.28 4.21
C LEU A 44 -2.05 1.00 4.53
N MET A 45 -2.74 2.01 5.04
CA MET A 45 -4.19 1.99 5.27
C MET A 45 -4.88 2.92 4.27
N ILE A 46 -5.77 2.36 3.46
CA ILE A 46 -6.41 3.07 2.35
C ILE A 46 -7.92 2.90 2.46
N GLY A 47 -8.62 4.00 2.76
CA GLY A 47 -10.08 4.06 2.74
C GLY A 47 -10.58 4.33 1.33
N ILE A 48 -11.39 3.43 0.78
CA ILE A 48 -11.79 3.47 -0.63
C ILE A 48 -13.26 3.10 -0.83
N GLU A 49 -13.86 3.59 -1.91
CA GLU A 49 -15.18 3.11 -2.33
C GLU A 49 -15.11 1.70 -2.91
N ALA A 50 -16.19 0.94 -2.77
CA ALA A 50 -16.18 -0.49 -3.09
C ALA A 50 -15.93 -0.77 -4.59
N ASP A 51 -16.37 0.14 -5.45
CA ASP A 51 -16.20 0.11 -6.91
C ASP A 51 -14.77 0.47 -7.37
N LYS A 52 -13.94 1.05 -6.48
CA LYS A 52 -12.57 1.47 -6.79
C LYS A 52 -11.50 0.55 -6.20
N VAL A 53 -11.89 -0.51 -5.50
CA VAL A 53 -10.97 -1.46 -4.85
C VAL A 53 -10.01 -2.07 -5.88
N ASP A 54 -10.54 -2.58 -7.00
CA ASP A 54 -9.73 -3.27 -8.00
C ASP A 54 -8.66 -2.36 -8.61
N THR A 55 -9.00 -1.10 -8.89
CA THR A 55 -8.06 -0.08 -9.37
C THR A 55 -6.90 0.14 -8.39
N VAL A 56 -7.18 0.20 -7.09
CA VAL A 56 -6.14 0.36 -6.05
C VAL A 56 -5.28 -0.90 -5.93
N LEU A 57 -5.88 -2.09 -6.04
CA LEU A 57 -5.15 -3.35 -6.02
C LEU A 57 -4.19 -3.47 -7.22
N SER A 58 -4.63 -3.09 -8.43
CA SER A 58 -3.76 -3.08 -9.62
C SER A 58 -2.56 -2.15 -9.46
N ILE A 59 -2.76 -0.97 -8.87
CA ILE A 59 -1.64 -0.04 -8.60
C ILE A 59 -0.62 -0.68 -7.66
N ILE A 60 -1.09 -1.30 -6.57
CA ILE A 60 -0.21 -1.96 -5.60
C ILE A 60 0.56 -3.12 -6.26
N GLU A 61 -0.10 -3.92 -7.10
CA GLU A 61 0.52 -5.06 -7.81
C GLU A 61 1.54 -4.61 -8.89
N GLU A 62 1.28 -3.50 -9.57
CA GLU A 62 2.20 -2.93 -10.54
C GLU A 62 3.48 -2.40 -9.89
N THR A 63 3.36 -1.76 -8.73
CA THR A 63 4.48 -1.13 -8.03
C THR A 63 5.25 -2.08 -7.12
N CYS A 64 4.56 -2.93 -6.35
CA CYS A 64 5.18 -3.82 -5.37
C CYS A 64 5.46 -5.20 -5.99
N LYS A 65 6.72 -5.48 -6.33
CA LYS A 65 7.14 -6.74 -6.94
C LYS A 65 7.79 -7.68 -5.92
N THR A 66 7.61 -8.98 -6.11
CA THR A 66 8.29 -10.01 -5.31
C THR A 66 9.81 -9.90 -5.50
N ARG A 67 10.56 -9.92 -4.39
CA ARG A 67 12.02 -9.97 -4.35
C ARG A 67 12.47 -11.07 -3.39
#